data_AF-A0A7C7K3R1-F1
#
_entry.id   AF-A0A7C7K3R1-F1
#
_cell.length_a   1.000
_cell.length_b   1.000
_cell.length_c   1.000
_cell.angle_alpha   90.00
_cell.angle_beta   90.00
_cell.angle_gamma   90.00
#
_symmetry.space_group_name_H-M   'P 1'
#
loop_
_entity.id
_entity.type
_entity.pdbx_description
1 polymer ?
#
loop_
_entity_poly.entity_id
_entity_poly.type
_entity_poly.pdbx_seq_one_letter_code
_entity_poly.pdbx_strand_id
1 'polypeptide(L)'
;MKKKLWMLLSLVLLTLSHNSWAATVVKANFIAGWAPTGSPEVIKFKGSFVGEDLNEDGKLSFGEFSVFNAETPNDDGTITFYTLSDLFDTGDINIGTQKWLANGISWVGSEQLAYITWDPSDDVRQSVNLNISSFPGVVHFTSFEVSAVPLPPAALLFAPALLGFMGLRRKVKLAV
;
A
#
# COMPACT_ATOMS: atom_id res chain seq x y z
N MET A 1 -35.36 -21.87 23.03
CA MET A 1 -34.92 -20.70 22.23
C MET A 1 -33.45 -20.33 22.42
N LYS A 2 -32.94 -20.14 23.65
CA LYS A 2 -31.55 -19.67 23.88
C LYS A 2 -30.45 -20.47 23.16
N LYS A 3 -30.46 -21.81 23.19
CA LYS A 3 -29.40 -22.64 22.56
C LYS A 3 -29.28 -22.45 21.04
N LYS A 4 -30.41 -22.32 20.32
CA LYS A 4 -30.42 -22.10 18.86
C LYS A 4 -29.88 -20.71 18.51
N LEU A 5 -30.23 -19.69 19.30
CA LEU A 5 -29.72 -18.32 19.15
C LEU A 5 -28.19 -18.26 19.34
N TRP A 6 -27.66 -18.99 20.32
CA TRP A 6 -26.21 -19.05 20.57
C TRP A 6 -25.44 -19.83 19.48
N MET A 7 -26.01 -20.92 18.97
CA MET A 7 -25.45 -21.63 17.80
C MET A 7 -25.41 -20.73 16.56
N LEU A 8 -26.48 -19.98 16.31
CA LEU A 8 -26.53 -18.99 15.23
C LEU A 8 -25.49 -17.90 15.43
N LEU A 9 -25.33 -17.38 16.65
CA LEU A 9 -24.30 -16.37 16.94
C LEU A 9 -22.88 -16.92 16.72
N SER A 10 -22.58 -18.14 17.17
CA SER A 10 -21.26 -18.76 16.92
C SER A 10 -21.02 -19.04 15.44
N LEU A 11 -22.06 -19.40 14.69
CA LEU A 11 -21.96 -19.61 13.25
C LEU A 11 -21.74 -18.30 12.51
N VAL A 12 -22.42 -17.22 12.92
CA VAL A 12 -22.21 -15.86 12.40
C VAL A 12 -20.80 -15.36 12.70
N LEU A 13 -20.30 -15.56 13.92
CA LEU A 13 -18.93 -15.23 14.31
C LEU A 13 -17.89 -16.05 13.53
N LEU A 14 -18.16 -17.33 13.27
CA LEU A 14 -17.32 -18.17 12.44
C LEU A 14 -17.30 -17.66 11.00
N THR A 15 -18.45 -17.28 10.42
CA THR A 15 -18.48 -16.70 9.07
C THR A 15 -17.79 -15.34 9.00
N LEU A 16 -17.86 -14.53 10.07
CA LEU A 16 -17.14 -13.25 10.16
C LEU A 16 -15.63 -13.45 10.23
N SER A 17 -15.14 -14.51 10.87
CA SER A 17 -13.70 -14.83 10.93
C SER A 17 -13.13 -15.37 9.61
N HIS A 18 -13.96 -15.68 8.60
CA HIS A 18 -13.47 -16.04 7.26
C HIS A 18 -13.23 -14.81 6.37
N ASN A 19 -13.71 -13.63 6.79
CA ASN A 19 -13.50 -12.36 6.09
C ASN A 19 -12.34 -11.54 6.69
N SER A 20 -11.60 -12.08 7.67
CA SER A 20 -10.34 -11.48 8.09
C SER A 20 -9.28 -11.90 7.09
N TRP A 21 -8.91 -10.98 6.22
CA TRP A 21 -7.89 -11.20 5.22
C TRP A 21 -6.53 -10.67 5.69
N ALA A 22 -5.49 -11.16 5.04
CA ALA A 22 -4.11 -10.88 5.36
C ALA A 22 -3.64 -9.70 4.50
N ALA A 23 -3.26 -8.58 5.13
CA ALA A 23 -2.69 -7.45 4.41
C ALA A 23 -1.52 -7.92 3.52
N THR A 24 -1.49 -7.40 2.30
CA THR A 24 -0.40 -7.67 1.36
C THR A 24 0.65 -6.58 1.48
N VAL A 25 1.84 -6.93 1.96
CA VAL A 25 2.98 -6.01 2.04
C VAL A 25 3.72 -6.02 0.72
N VAL A 26 4.00 -4.83 0.20
CA VAL A 26 4.81 -4.58 -0.99
C VAL A 26 6.09 -3.88 -0.58
N LYS A 27 7.22 -4.36 -1.10
CA LYS A 27 8.51 -3.66 -1.03
C LYS A 27 9.07 -3.52 -2.43
N ALA A 28 9.37 -2.30 -2.85
CA ALA A 28 9.88 -2.07 -4.19
C ALA A 28 11.04 -1.10 -4.19
N ASN A 29 11.98 -1.33 -5.10
CA ASN A 29 12.99 -0.36 -5.48
C ASN A 29 12.66 0.12 -6.88
N PHE A 30 12.79 1.42 -7.11
CA PHE A 30 12.48 2.03 -8.40
C PHE A 30 13.59 2.98 -8.83
N ILE A 31 13.70 3.14 -10.15
CA ILE A 31 14.39 4.24 -10.78
C ILE A 31 13.38 5.02 -11.60
N ALA A 32 13.51 6.33 -11.61
CA ALA A 32 12.58 7.20 -12.31
C ALA A 32 13.28 8.40 -12.95
N GLY A 33 12.62 8.99 -13.93
CA GLY A 33 13.15 10.17 -14.61
C GLY A 33 12.25 10.60 -15.75
N TRP A 34 12.85 11.29 -16.72
CA TRP A 34 12.13 11.82 -17.86
C TRP A 34 12.81 11.43 -19.15
N ALA A 35 12.01 11.23 -20.20
CA ALA A 35 12.48 10.99 -21.55
C ALA A 35 11.90 12.08 -22.46
N PRO A 36 12.55 13.26 -22.58
CA PRO A 36 12.10 14.27 -23.54
C PRO A 36 12.01 13.67 -24.94
N THR A 37 10.94 13.99 -25.68
CA THR A 37 10.70 13.41 -27.00
C THR A 37 11.91 13.59 -27.92
N GLY A 38 12.44 12.49 -28.46
CA GLY A 38 13.62 12.51 -29.35
C GLY A 38 14.97 12.52 -28.63
N SER A 39 15.00 12.30 -27.31
CA SER A 39 16.23 12.16 -26.52
C SER A 39 16.24 10.85 -25.71
N PRO A 40 17.41 10.33 -25.31
CA PRO A 40 17.48 9.14 -24.47
C PRO A 40 16.85 9.38 -23.10
N GLU A 41 16.38 8.31 -22.46
CA GLU A 41 15.86 8.35 -21.10
C GLU A 41 16.91 8.90 -20.12
N VAL A 42 16.50 9.87 -19.30
CA VAL A 42 17.36 10.44 -18.27
C VAL A 42 16.80 10.03 -16.92
N ILE A 43 17.42 9.02 -16.30
CA ILE A 43 17.12 8.60 -14.93
C ILE A 43 17.66 9.67 -13.97
N LYS A 44 16.75 10.25 -13.20
CA LYS A 44 17.03 11.36 -12.27
C LYS A 44 16.76 11.00 -10.82
N PHE A 45 16.04 9.92 -10.58
CA PHE A 45 15.64 9.51 -9.25
C PHE A 45 15.89 8.04 -9.05
N LYS A 46 16.28 7.70 -7.84
CA LYS A 46 16.30 6.33 -7.33
C LYS A 46 15.57 6.33 -6.01
N GLY A 47 14.85 5.26 -5.72
CA GLY A 47 14.10 5.21 -4.49
C GLY A 47 13.62 3.83 -4.13
N SER A 48 12.99 3.76 -2.98
CA SER A 48 12.36 2.57 -2.46
C SER A 48 11.10 2.94 -1.69
N PHE A 49 10.18 1.99 -1.62
CA PHE A 49 9.02 2.14 -0.76
C PHE A 49 8.61 0.81 -0.14
N VAL A 50 7.87 0.95 0.95
CA VAL A 50 7.11 -0.11 1.58
C VAL A 50 5.68 0.36 1.75
N GLY A 51 4.73 -0.50 1.43
CA GLY A 51 3.32 -0.21 1.65
C GLY A 51 2.52 -1.49 1.85
N GLU A 52 1.28 -1.34 2.30
CA GLU A 52 0.37 -2.43 2.63
C GLU A 52 -0.97 -2.22 1.93
N ASP A 53 -1.43 -3.17 1.13
CA ASP A 53 -2.81 -3.18 0.64
C ASP A 53 -3.74 -3.49 1.81
N LEU A 54 -4.28 -2.43 2.41
CA LEU A 54 -5.10 -2.49 3.63
C LEU A 54 -6.57 -2.77 3.32
N ASN A 55 -6.96 -2.61 2.06
CA ASN A 55 -8.34 -2.69 1.61
C ASN A 55 -8.61 -3.85 0.63
N GLU A 56 -7.54 -4.51 0.17
CA GLU A 56 -7.52 -5.69 -0.69
C GLU A 56 -8.12 -5.49 -2.07
N ASP A 57 -7.90 -4.31 -2.66
CA ASP A 57 -8.25 -4.04 -4.04
C ASP A 57 -7.13 -4.38 -5.05
N GLY A 58 -6.01 -4.93 -4.56
CA GLY A 58 -4.87 -5.33 -5.37
C GLY A 58 -4.01 -4.14 -5.83
N LYS A 59 -4.17 -2.99 -5.18
CA LYS A 59 -3.39 -1.79 -5.45
C LYS A 59 -2.70 -1.30 -4.18
N LEU A 60 -1.72 -0.44 -4.41
CA LEU A 60 -1.13 0.38 -3.37
C LEU A 60 -1.45 1.84 -3.67
N SER A 61 -2.35 2.42 -2.88
CA SER A 61 -2.75 3.82 -2.95
C SER A 61 -1.87 4.71 -2.07
N PHE A 62 -1.91 6.03 -2.28
CA PHE A 62 -1.06 6.98 -1.54
C PHE A 62 -1.11 6.84 -0.02
N GLY A 63 -2.30 6.60 0.56
CA GLY A 63 -2.46 6.42 2.01
C GLY A 63 -1.94 5.09 2.57
N GLU A 64 -1.44 4.19 1.72
CA GLU A 64 -1.01 2.84 2.08
C GLU A 64 0.52 2.70 2.16
N PHE A 65 1.26 3.79 1.90
CA PHE A 65 2.70 3.83 2.05
C PHE A 65 3.08 3.99 3.52
N SER A 66 3.92 3.10 4.03
CA SER A 66 4.50 3.17 5.37
C SER A 66 5.96 3.61 5.36
N VAL A 67 6.64 3.44 4.22
CA VAL A 67 7.99 3.95 3.97
C VAL A 67 8.06 4.45 2.54
N PHE A 68 8.67 5.60 2.35
CA PHE A 68 9.10 6.09 1.05
C PHE A 68 10.47 6.72 1.22
N ASN A 69 11.40 6.39 0.31
CA ASN A 69 12.68 7.04 0.19
C ASN A 69 12.95 7.32 -1.28
N ALA A 70 13.41 8.51 -1.61
CA ALA A 70 13.95 8.81 -2.92
C ALA A 70 15.20 9.69 -2.81
N GLU A 71 16.06 9.60 -3.81
CA GLU A 71 17.24 10.44 -3.93
C GLU A 71 17.33 11.01 -5.35
N THR A 72 17.79 12.26 -5.45
CA THR A 72 18.14 12.87 -6.74
C THR A 72 19.55 13.46 -6.68
N PRO A 73 20.42 13.17 -7.66
CA PRO A 73 21.69 13.86 -7.80
C PRO A 73 21.44 15.25 -8.41
N ASN A 74 22.04 16.26 -7.79
CA ASN A 74 22.01 17.64 -8.27
C ASN A 74 23.21 17.93 -9.19
N ASP A 75 23.10 18.97 -10.00
CA ASP A 75 24.15 19.36 -10.95
C ASP A 75 25.46 19.79 -10.28
N ASP A 76 25.41 20.17 -9.00
CA ASP A 76 26.57 20.52 -8.17
C ASP A 76 27.26 19.30 -7.53
N GLY A 77 26.79 18.09 -7.81
CA GLY A 77 27.32 16.83 -7.26
C GLY A 77 26.79 16.46 -5.88
N THR A 78 25.88 17.25 -5.30
CA THR A 78 25.18 16.89 -4.06
C THR A 78 24.02 15.92 -4.32
N ILE A 79 23.50 15.31 -3.27
CA ILE A 79 22.32 14.42 -3.33
C ILE A 79 21.26 14.98 -2.39
N THR A 80 20.05 15.18 -2.92
CA THR A 80 18.87 15.49 -2.11
C THR A 80 18.12 14.20 -1.80
N PHE A 81 17.75 14.02 -0.53
CA PHE A 81 16.97 12.87 -0.06
C PHE A 81 15.53 13.29 0.25
N TYR A 82 14.60 12.40 -0.05
CA TYR A 82 13.17 12.55 0.19
C TYR A 82 12.70 11.34 0.96
N THR A 83 11.78 11.58 1.89
CA THR A 83 11.20 10.59 2.77
C THR A 83 9.68 10.57 2.63
N LEU A 84 9.00 9.71 3.39
CA LEU A 84 7.54 9.67 3.41
C LEU A 84 6.90 11.01 3.76
N SER A 85 7.52 11.84 4.60
CA SER A 85 6.97 13.17 4.93
C SER A 85 7.02 14.16 3.78
N ASP A 86 7.91 13.93 2.81
CA ASP A 86 8.04 14.76 1.62
C ASP A 86 7.11 14.28 0.49
N LEU A 87 6.61 13.04 0.57
CA LEU A 87 5.70 12.47 -0.43
C LEU A 87 4.35 13.20 -0.36
N PHE A 88 3.98 13.86 -1.46
CA PHE A 88 2.77 14.67 -1.52
C PHE A 88 1.57 13.88 -2.04
N ASP A 89 1.77 13.14 -3.15
CA ASP A 89 0.74 12.30 -3.76
C ASP A 89 1.34 11.32 -4.77
N THR A 90 0.63 10.24 -5.07
CA THR A 90 0.99 9.24 -6.08
C THR A 90 -0.27 8.67 -6.72
N GLY A 91 -0.20 8.35 -8.02
CA GLY A 91 -1.17 7.44 -8.63
C GLY A 91 -1.09 6.06 -7.98
N ASP A 92 -2.16 5.27 -8.07
CA ASP A 92 -2.16 3.93 -7.49
C ASP A 92 -1.17 3.03 -8.21
N ILE A 93 -0.55 2.11 -7.48
CA ILE A 93 0.29 1.07 -8.07
C ILE A 93 -0.51 -0.22 -8.11
N ASN A 94 -0.72 -0.79 -9.29
CA ASN A 94 -1.30 -2.12 -9.41
C ASN A 94 -0.24 -3.17 -9.03
N ILE A 95 -0.48 -3.91 -7.95
CA ILE A 95 0.48 -4.86 -7.38
C ILE A 95 0.75 -6.02 -8.33
N GLY A 96 -0.30 -6.55 -8.98
CA GLY A 96 -0.20 -7.71 -9.86
C GLY A 96 0.54 -7.43 -11.17
N THR A 97 0.43 -6.21 -11.71
CA THR A 97 1.10 -5.81 -12.96
C THR A 97 2.38 -5.00 -12.73
N GLN A 98 2.64 -4.57 -11.49
CA GLN A 98 3.78 -3.74 -11.11
C GLN A 98 3.86 -2.47 -11.96
N LYS A 99 2.73 -1.75 -12.03
CA LYS A 99 2.62 -0.51 -12.80
C LYS A 99 1.88 0.55 -12.01
N TRP A 100 2.36 1.79 -12.08
CA TRP A 100 1.54 2.93 -11.71
C TRP A 100 0.38 3.06 -12.70
N LEU A 101 -0.80 3.27 -12.16
CA LEU A 101 -2.03 3.43 -12.88
C LEU A 101 -2.25 4.90 -13.21
N ALA A 102 -2.76 5.14 -14.42
CA ALA A 102 -3.18 6.46 -14.83
C ALA A 102 -4.57 6.75 -14.28
N ASN A 103 -4.66 7.02 -12.98
CA ASN A 103 -5.95 7.13 -12.29
C ASN A 103 -6.08 8.30 -11.31
N GLY A 104 -5.02 9.10 -11.11
CA GLY A 104 -5.08 10.29 -10.27
C GLY A 104 -4.77 11.57 -11.06
N ILE A 105 -5.15 12.71 -10.52
CA ILE A 105 -4.85 14.01 -11.11
C ILE A 105 -3.56 14.52 -10.45
N SER A 106 -2.44 14.43 -11.17
CA SER A 106 -1.20 15.05 -10.75
C SER A 106 -1.32 16.57 -10.71
N TRP A 107 -0.46 17.25 -9.96
CA TRP A 107 -0.46 18.71 -9.83
C TRP A 107 -0.26 19.48 -11.15
N VAL A 108 0.23 18.82 -12.20
CA VAL A 108 0.52 19.41 -13.52
C VAL A 108 -0.63 19.28 -14.52
N GLY A 109 -1.72 18.56 -14.23
CA GLY A 109 -2.67 18.14 -15.27
C GLY A 109 -4.15 18.17 -14.90
N SER A 110 -5.00 18.05 -15.94
CA SER A 110 -6.46 17.92 -15.86
C SER A 110 -6.97 16.51 -16.21
N GLU A 111 -6.05 15.57 -16.45
CA GLU A 111 -6.34 14.19 -16.86
C GLU A 111 -5.83 13.19 -15.82
N GLN A 112 -6.29 11.94 -15.92
CA GLN A 112 -5.80 10.85 -15.09
C GLN A 112 -4.39 10.46 -15.53
N LEU A 113 -3.41 10.67 -14.66
CA LEU A 113 -1.99 10.43 -14.89
C LEU A 113 -1.50 9.33 -13.95
N ALA A 114 -0.47 8.62 -14.41
CA ALA A 114 0.34 7.75 -13.56
C ALA A 114 1.53 8.59 -13.11
N TYR A 115 1.66 8.81 -11.80
CA TYR A 115 2.58 9.80 -11.30
C TYR A 115 3.04 9.52 -9.89
N ILE A 116 4.11 10.21 -9.51
CA ILE A 116 4.57 10.36 -8.14
C ILE A 116 5.06 11.79 -7.94
N THR A 117 4.66 12.42 -6.83
CA THR A 117 5.00 13.81 -6.50
C THR A 117 5.50 13.89 -5.06
N TRP A 118 6.58 14.63 -4.86
CA TRP A 118 7.08 14.99 -3.54
C TRP A 118 7.50 16.45 -3.49
N ASP A 119 7.43 17.01 -2.30
CA ASP A 119 7.71 18.41 -2.00
C ASP A 119 8.75 18.45 -0.87
N PRO A 120 10.05 18.66 -1.17
CA PRO A 120 10.99 18.99 -0.12
C PRO A 120 10.58 20.34 0.46
N SER A 121 10.30 20.36 1.77
CA SER A 121 9.91 21.53 2.56
C SER A 121 10.26 22.89 1.90
N ASP A 122 9.24 23.52 1.32
CA ASP A 122 9.12 24.94 0.95
C ASP A 122 9.61 25.44 -0.44
N ASP A 123 9.36 24.77 -1.57
CA ASP A 123 8.87 25.43 -2.84
C ASP A 123 9.09 24.66 -4.16
N VAL A 124 9.85 23.56 -4.18
CA VAL A 124 10.13 22.84 -5.45
C VAL A 124 9.48 21.47 -5.48
N ARG A 125 8.21 21.43 -5.90
CA ARG A 125 7.51 20.18 -6.20
C ARG A 125 8.18 19.44 -7.35
N GLN A 126 8.72 18.28 -7.05
CA GLN A 126 9.23 17.34 -8.04
C GLN A 126 8.13 16.36 -8.39
N SER A 127 7.95 16.08 -9.69
CA SER A 127 7.06 15.00 -10.11
C SER A 127 7.53 14.28 -11.36
N VAL A 128 7.25 12.99 -11.37
CA VAL A 128 7.38 12.15 -12.55
C VAL A 128 5.98 11.76 -13.00
N ASN A 129 5.61 12.10 -14.23
CA ASN A 129 4.31 11.79 -14.81
C ASN A 129 4.49 10.92 -16.05
N LEU A 130 4.05 9.67 -16.01
CA LEU A 130 4.38 8.66 -17.02
C LEU A 130 3.65 8.83 -18.36
N ASN A 131 2.51 9.54 -18.36
CA ASN A 131 1.62 9.60 -19.51
C ASN A 131 1.43 11.02 -20.07
N ILE A 132 2.38 11.93 -19.83
CA ILE A 132 2.41 13.26 -20.46
C ILE A 132 3.10 13.17 -21.82
N SER A 133 2.42 13.61 -22.87
CA SER A 133 2.88 13.49 -24.26
C SER A 133 4.16 14.27 -24.58
N SER A 134 4.38 15.43 -23.95
CA SER A 134 5.54 16.30 -24.21
C SER A 134 6.81 15.89 -23.44
N PHE A 135 6.64 15.27 -22.28
CA PHE A 135 7.72 14.84 -21.39
C PHE A 135 7.30 13.57 -20.65
N PRO A 136 7.26 12.41 -21.32
CA PRO A 136 6.89 11.17 -20.66
C PRO A 136 7.91 10.87 -19.57
N GLY A 137 7.41 10.78 -18.35
CA GLY A 137 8.13 10.21 -17.24
C GLY A 137 8.36 8.73 -17.51
N VAL A 138 9.48 8.21 -17.02
CA VAL A 138 9.78 6.79 -17.07
C VAL A 138 10.01 6.33 -15.63
N VAL A 139 9.39 5.22 -15.26
CA VAL A 139 9.61 4.55 -13.97
C VAL A 139 9.84 3.07 -14.24
N HIS A 140 10.90 2.53 -13.67
CA HIS A 140 11.18 1.11 -13.68
C HIS A 140 11.34 0.59 -12.26
N PHE A 141 10.61 -0.47 -11.95
CA PHE A 141 10.89 -1.27 -10.78
C PHE A 141 12.15 -2.11 -11.02
N THR A 142 13.15 -1.89 -10.18
CA THR A 142 14.39 -2.70 -10.18
C THR A 142 14.25 -3.92 -9.25
N SER A 143 13.33 -3.86 -8.29
CA SER A 143 12.81 -5.00 -7.54
C SER A 143 11.37 -4.74 -7.12
N PHE A 144 10.57 -5.79 -7.00
CA PHE A 144 9.19 -5.71 -6.53
C PHE A 144 8.82 -7.00 -5.79
N GLU A 145 8.89 -6.95 -4.46
CA GLU A 145 8.60 -8.07 -3.58
C GLU A 145 7.20 -7.93 -3.01
N VAL A 146 6.42 -9.00 -3.10
CA VAL A 146 5.06 -9.07 -2.55
C VAL A 146 5.04 -10.18 -1.52
N SER A 147 4.59 -9.86 -0.31
CA SER A 147 4.50 -10.80 0.80
C SER A 147 3.14 -10.67 1.47
N ALA A 148 2.40 -11.78 1.55
CA ALA A 148 1.19 -11.84 2.35
C ALA A 148 1.58 -11.94 3.84
N VAL A 149 1.04 -11.06 4.68
CA VAL A 149 1.26 -11.13 6.12
C VAL A 149 0.49 -12.32 6.68
N PRO A 150 1.13 -13.31 7.32
CA PRO A 150 0.39 -14.43 7.89
C PRO A 150 -0.66 -13.96 8.89
N LEU A 151 -1.89 -14.48 8.77
CA LEU A 151 -2.95 -14.20 9.74
C LEU A 151 -2.46 -14.54 11.16
N PRO A 152 -2.64 -13.64 12.15
CA PRO A 152 -2.24 -13.92 13.51
C PRO A 152 -2.90 -15.22 14.00
N PRO A 153 -2.17 -16.19 14.58
CA PRO A 153 -2.76 -17.41 15.11
C PRO A 153 -3.88 -17.14 16.14
N ALA A 154 -3.82 -16.00 16.82
CA ALA A 154 -4.86 -15.53 17.74
C ALA A 154 -6.24 -15.37 17.05
N ALA A 155 -6.28 -14.96 15.79
CA ALA A 155 -7.54 -14.86 15.02
C ALA A 155 -8.17 -16.26 14.84
N LEU A 156 -7.35 -17.28 14.61
CA LEU A 156 -7.81 -18.68 14.51
C LEU A 156 -8.24 -19.26 15.87
N LEU A 157 -7.62 -18.80 16.97
CA LEU A 157 -7.94 -19.25 18.33
C LEU A 157 -9.15 -18.54 18.96
N PHE A 158 -9.62 -17.45 18.37
CA PHE A 158 -10.71 -16.65 18.93
C PHE A 158 -12.02 -17.45 19.05
N ALA A 159 -12.41 -18.18 18.00
CA ALA A 159 -13.62 -18.99 17.99
C ALA A 159 -13.62 -20.14 19.04
N PRO A 160 -12.60 -21.01 19.10
CA PRO A 160 -12.55 -22.06 20.13
C PRO A 160 -12.40 -21.49 21.55
N ALA A 161 -11.68 -20.38 21.74
CA ALA A 161 -11.60 -19.72 23.04
C ALA A 161 -12.96 -19.19 23.50
N LEU A 162 -13.73 -18.54 22.63
CA LEU A 162 -15.07 -18.04 22.94
C LEU A 162 -16.03 -19.18 23.33
N LEU A 163 -15.98 -20.30 22.60
CA LEU A 163 -16.72 -21.52 22.92
C LEU A 163 -16.30 -22.09 24.29
N GLY A 164 -15.01 -22.10 24.60
CA GLY A 164 -14.47 -22.51 25.90
C GLY A 164 -15.01 -21.65 27.05
N PHE A 165 -14.95 -20.32 26.93
CA PHE A 165 -15.49 -19.38 27.92
C PHE A 165 -17.01 -19.55 28.12
N MET A 166 -17.75 -19.81 27.04
CA MET A 166 -19.18 -20.13 27.13
C MET A 166 -19.47 -21.44 27.87
N GLY A 167 -18.63 -22.47 27.67
CA GLY A 167 -18.73 -23.74 28.40
C GLY A 167 -18.47 -23.58 29.90
N LEU A 168 -17.48 -22.77 30.27
CA LEU A 168 -17.13 -22.46 31.66
C LEU A 168 -18.26 -21.73 32.41
N ARG A 169 -18.93 -20.77 31.77
CA ARG A 169 -20.09 -20.06 32.35
C ARG A 169 -21.20 -21.02 32.80
N ARG A 170 -21.34 -22.16 32.13
CA ARG A 170 -22.38 -23.15 32.43
C ARG A 170 -22.10 -23.96 33.69
N LYS A 171 -20.82 -24.19 34.03
CA LYS A 171 -20.41 -24.91 35.24
C LYS A 171 -20.54 -24.05 36.50
N VAL A 172 -20.28 -22.75 36.40
CA VAL A 172 -20.42 -21.82 37.54
C VAL A 172 -21.86 -21.75 38.06
N LYS A 173 -22.86 -21.90 37.18
CA LYS A 173 -24.28 -21.87 37.55
C LYS A 173 -24.84 -23.17 38.13
N LEU A 174 -24.04 -24.25 38.10
CA LEU A 174 -24.38 -25.57 38.65
C LEU A 174 -23.61 -25.88 39.94
N ALA A 175 -22.66 -25.00 40.32
CA ALA A 175 -21.87 -25.12 41.54
C ALA A 175 -22.44 -24.29 42.72
N VAL A 176 -23.66 -23.76 42.56
CA VAL A 176 -24.51 -23.12 43.58
C VAL A 176 -25.87 -23.79 43.50
#